data_AF-A0A0P4VYP5-F1
#
_entry.id   AF-A0A0P4VYP5-F1
#
_cell.length_a   1.000
_cell.length_b   1.000
_cell.length_c   1.000
_cell.angle_alpha   90.00
_cell.angle_beta   90.00
_cell.angle_gamma   90.00
#
_symmetry.space_group_name_H-M   'P 1'
#
loop_
_entity.id
_entity.type
_entity.pdbx_description
1 polymer ?
#
loop_
_entity_poly.entity_id
_entity_poly.type
_entity_poly.pdbx_seq_one_letter_code
_entity_poly.pdbx_strand_id
1 'polypeptide(L)'
;MSDIRQPQYCADIIAILTIVASFLPSLIASPVMLFSVRIHESVALPIHRRADLLLKVAALKCAPIENLARVFQKGFDSAVKRNSYPESVTSIESTPAWLTFLNPALFPRGKTSLSYLGDQVAVYLTLLTAASRPQPQYSLIVRGLLMRNFLGTKTILRGLQDTPGQVTRGEPCGGPLCMPHLCTPPLIPHTVYAAVAQILVMCVDCVPVLCKIASPGIKESGLWDSLDRTQVWNVQRPPWHHALVQLLTPSVVGVVAEVLRAVPPQPPAKPAHPSQLSVRLEHHLAAWTLQLLTGMEGVANMVPLSVIYTAHAINGCLPPTIKPTGGHIITQLVVSAIYSVINSRSSLDQLSDTPITDGQWDMMIAVGERLCSLHDGNYDSHLKRMTIALLAQLEDFEEENEEDSLDEYTDEDVIESLCTALANTVLSSVQGQHALVVSH
;
A
#
# COMPACT_ATOMS: atom_id res chain seq x y z
N MET A 1 29.52 39.58 -33.50
CA MET A 1 29.38 38.13 -33.79
C MET A 1 28.47 37.50 -32.74
N SER A 2 27.23 37.99 -32.67
CA SER A 2 26.33 37.76 -31.56
C SER A 2 25.32 36.62 -31.85
N ASP A 3 24.85 36.02 -30.77
CA ASP A 3 23.47 35.56 -30.57
C ASP A 3 23.01 34.16 -31.00
N ILE A 4 23.69 33.38 -31.85
CA ILE A 4 23.20 32.00 -32.11
C ILE A 4 23.61 31.02 -30.99
N ARG A 5 24.79 31.20 -30.40
CA ARG A 5 25.32 30.28 -29.37
C ARG A 5 24.83 30.56 -27.95
N GLN A 6 24.41 31.79 -27.67
CA GLN A 6 23.90 32.19 -26.35
C GLN A 6 22.61 31.44 -25.95
N PRO A 7 21.57 31.33 -26.81
CA PRO A 7 20.40 30.54 -26.49
C PRO A 7 20.74 29.05 -26.32
N GLN A 8 21.63 28.49 -27.15
CA GLN A 8 22.11 27.11 -26.99
C GLN A 8 22.81 26.91 -25.64
N TYR A 9 23.72 27.81 -25.27
CA TYR A 9 24.44 27.77 -23.99
C TYR A 9 23.47 27.84 -22.79
N CYS A 10 22.44 28.69 -22.87
CA CYS A 10 21.41 28.78 -21.86
C CYS A 10 20.61 27.47 -21.76
N ALA A 11 20.20 26.91 -22.90
CA ALA A 11 19.47 25.65 -22.97
C ALA A 11 20.30 24.48 -22.40
N ASP A 12 21.59 24.40 -22.73
CA ASP A 12 22.50 23.37 -22.23
C ASP A 12 22.64 23.44 -20.70
N ILE A 13 22.81 24.63 -20.13
CA ILE A 13 22.88 24.79 -18.68
C ILE A 13 21.56 24.41 -18.01
N ILE A 14 20.43 24.87 -18.53
CA ILE A 14 19.12 24.51 -17.98
C ILE A 14 18.92 23.00 -18.03
N ALA A 15 19.26 22.35 -19.16
CA ALA A 15 19.18 20.91 -19.30
C ALA A 15 20.06 20.18 -18.27
N ILE A 16 21.31 20.61 -18.07
CA ILE A 16 22.20 20.06 -17.04
C ILE A 16 21.58 20.21 -15.65
N LEU A 17 21.07 21.41 -15.32
CA LEU A 17 20.44 21.67 -14.01
C LEU A 17 19.18 20.81 -13.81
N THR A 18 18.35 20.63 -14.83
CA THR A 18 17.17 19.77 -14.79
C THR A 18 17.54 18.31 -14.58
N ILE A 19 18.56 17.81 -15.29
CA ILE A 19 19.09 16.45 -15.11
C ILE A 19 19.63 16.28 -13.68
N VAL A 20 20.41 17.24 -13.18
CA VAL A 20 20.91 17.20 -11.80
C VAL A 20 19.75 17.19 -10.80
N ALA A 21 18.71 17.99 -11.00
CA ALA A 21 17.52 18.01 -10.14
C ALA A 21 16.77 16.67 -10.15
N SER A 22 16.67 15.99 -11.29
CA SER A 22 15.98 14.69 -11.37
C SER A 22 16.77 13.56 -10.73
N PHE A 23 18.12 13.61 -10.78
CA PHE A 23 18.97 12.58 -10.18
C PHE A 23 19.23 12.79 -8.69
N LEU A 24 19.19 14.03 -8.20
CA LEU A 24 19.54 14.35 -6.81
C LEU A 24 18.77 13.53 -5.75
N PRO A 25 17.46 13.26 -5.88
CA PRO A 25 16.72 12.42 -4.93
C PRO A 25 17.29 11.00 -4.76
N SER A 26 17.92 10.44 -5.80
CA SER A 26 18.55 9.10 -5.71
C SER A 26 19.80 9.06 -4.82
N LEU A 27 20.42 10.22 -4.58
CA LEU A 27 21.72 10.37 -3.92
C LEU A 27 21.61 10.77 -2.44
N ILE A 28 20.43 11.17 -1.98
CA ILE A 28 20.21 11.67 -0.62
C ILE A 28 19.53 10.62 0.25
N ALA A 29 19.82 10.66 1.55
CA ALA A 29 19.21 9.76 2.53
C ALA A 29 17.88 10.28 3.09
N SER A 30 17.70 11.60 3.08
CA SER A 30 16.49 12.27 3.53
C SER A 30 16.11 13.37 2.55
N PRO A 31 14.81 13.56 2.25
CA PRO A 31 14.33 14.65 1.40
C PRO A 31 14.65 16.05 1.97
N VAL A 32 14.92 16.17 3.28
CA VAL A 32 15.39 17.43 3.90
C VAL A 32 16.71 17.90 3.27
N MET A 33 17.55 16.96 2.81
CA MET A 33 18.82 17.26 2.15
C MET A 33 18.67 17.95 0.79
N LEU A 34 17.45 18.08 0.25
CA LEU A 34 17.19 18.94 -0.92
C LEU A 34 17.23 20.44 -0.54
N PHE A 35 17.02 20.74 0.74
CA PHE A 35 16.83 22.10 1.26
C PHE A 35 17.94 22.53 2.19
N SER A 36 18.39 21.63 3.07
CA SER A 36 19.39 21.92 4.10
C SER A 36 20.37 20.77 4.21
N VAL A 37 21.67 21.06 4.14
CA VAL A 37 22.74 20.05 4.16
C VAL A 37 23.95 20.60 4.89
N ARG A 38 24.53 19.83 5.82
CA ARG A 38 25.82 20.16 6.42
C ARG A 38 26.96 19.34 5.82
N ILE A 39 28.19 19.80 6.06
CA ILE A 39 29.40 19.14 5.60
C ILE A 39 29.50 17.75 6.25
N HIS A 40 29.93 16.77 5.45
CA HIS A 40 30.01 15.33 5.81
C HIS A 40 28.69 14.57 5.94
N GLU A 41 27.53 15.22 5.91
CA GLU A 41 26.23 14.51 5.96
C GLU A 41 25.84 13.90 4.61
N SER A 42 26.23 14.53 3.50
CA SER A 42 25.76 14.10 2.18
C SER A 42 26.63 14.57 1.02
N VAL A 43 26.58 13.81 -0.07
CA VAL A 43 27.11 14.21 -1.39
C VAL A 43 26.31 15.36 -2.03
N ALA A 44 25.15 15.72 -1.46
CA ALA A 44 24.31 16.80 -1.96
C ALA A 44 24.96 18.18 -1.87
N LEU A 45 25.75 18.46 -0.81
CA LEU A 45 26.37 19.77 -0.61
C LEU A 45 27.25 20.22 -1.80
N PRO A 46 28.24 19.43 -2.28
CA PRO A 46 29.04 19.83 -3.44
C PRO A 46 28.21 19.91 -4.72
N ILE A 47 27.14 19.10 -4.87
CA ILE A 47 26.24 19.16 -6.03
C ILE A 47 25.50 20.49 -6.04
N HIS A 48 24.87 20.87 -4.93
CA HIS A 48 24.16 22.14 -4.83
C HIS A 48 25.08 23.33 -5.11
N ARG A 49 26.32 23.32 -4.62
CA ARG A 49 27.28 24.40 -4.88
C ARG A 49 27.68 24.50 -6.34
N ARG A 50 27.92 23.36 -7.01
CA ARG A 50 28.26 23.35 -8.44
C ARG A 50 27.08 23.80 -9.29
N ALA A 51 25.87 23.37 -8.96
CA ALA A 51 24.65 23.80 -9.63
C ALA A 51 24.37 25.30 -9.44
N ASP A 52 24.57 25.81 -8.23
CA ASP A 52 24.43 27.25 -7.93
C ASP A 52 25.49 28.08 -8.67
N LEU A 53 26.74 27.63 -8.73
CA LEU A 53 27.79 28.26 -9.53
C LEU A 53 27.44 28.26 -11.02
N LEU A 54 26.93 27.15 -11.53
CA LEU A 54 26.52 27.03 -12.94
C LEU A 54 25.37 27.99 -13.26
N LEU A 55 24.38 28.12 -12.36
CA LEU A 55 23.30 29.09 -12.48
C LEU A 55 23.84 30.53 -12.46
N LYS A 56 24.78 30.86 -11.56
CA LYS A 56 25.42 32.18 -11.52
C LYS A 56 26.16 32.49 -12.81
N VAL A 57 26.88 31.52 -13.37
CA VAL A 57 27.55 31.66 -14.67
C VAL A 57 26.54 31.90 -15.79
N ALA A 58 25.42 31.16 -15.82
CA ALA A 58 24.35 31.39 -16.78
C ALA A 58 23.74 32.79 -16.63
N ALA A 59 23.45 33.23 -15.40
CA ALA A 59 22.91 34.56 -15.15
C ALA A 59 23.84 35.67 -15.66
N LEU A 60 25.16 35.51 -15.49
CA LEU A 60 26.15 36.50 -15.96
C LEU A 60 26.35 36.45 -17.48
N LYS A 61 26.34 35.27 -18.09
CA LYS A 61 26.62 35.10 -19.53
C LYS A 61 25.40 35.28 -20.42
N CYS A 62 24.21 34.96 -19.92
CA CYS A 62 22.97 34.99 -20.69
C CYS A 62 22.16 36.27 -20.45
N ALA A 63 22.45 37.07 -19.42
CA ALA A 63 21.72 38.30 -19.16
C ALA A 63 22.03 39.39 -20.20
N PRO A 64 21.00 40.14 -20.66
CA PRO A 64 21.21 41.36 -21.42
C PRO A 64 22.10 42.34 -20.66
N ILE A 65 23.01 43.01 -21.37
CA ILE A 65 23.97 43.92 -20.75
C ILE A 65 23.29 45.09 -20.01
N GLU A 66 22.10 45.53 -20.46
CA GLU A 66 21.36 46.58 -19.77
C GLU A 66 20.83 46.13 -18.41
N ASN A 67 20.53 44.83 -18.25
CA ASN A 67 20.11 44.27 -16.97
C ASN A 67 21.30 44.21 -16.01
N LEU A 68 22.48 43.78 -16.48
CA LEU A 68 23.70 43.78 -15.68
C LEU A 68 24.05 45.22 -15.25
N ALA A 69 24.08 46.16 -16.20
CA ALA A 69 24.39 47.56 -15.92
C ALA A 69 23.42 48.16 -14.88
N ARG A 70 22.11 47.87 -14.97
CA ARG A 70 21.11 48.30 -13.97
C ARG A 70 21.36 47.72 -12.58
N VAL A 71 21.78 46.45 -12.48
CA VAL A 71 22.08 45.81 -11.20
C VAL A 71 23.35 46.41 -10.58
N PHE A 72 24.40 46.61 -11.37
CA PHE A 72 25.64 47.24 -10.91
C PHE A 72 25.45 48.71 -10.53
N GLN A 73 24.63 49.47 -11.26
CA GLN A 73 24.31 50.88 -10.96
C GLN A 73 23.46 51.06 -9.70
N LYS A 74 22.58 50.12 -9.37
CA LYS A 74 21.78 50.16 -8.12
C LYS A 74 22.56 49.75 -6.86
N GLY A 75 23.87 49.53 -6.99
CA GLY A 75 24.75 49.06 -5.93
C GLY A 75 24.64 47.56 -5.75
N PHE A 76 25.61 46.84 -6.34
CA PHE A 76 25.74 45.38 -6.21
C PHE A 76 25.76 44.95 -4.73
N ASP A 77 26.41 45.73 -3.86
CA ASP A 77 26.49 45.49 -2.41
C ASP A 77 25.11 45.49 -1.73
N SER A 78 24.16 46.28 -2.21
CA SER A 78 22.79 46.33 -1.66
C SER A 78 21.97 45.09 -2.05
N ALA A 79 22.23 44.53 -3.23
CA ALA A 79 21.57 43.33 -3.75
C ALA A 79 22.16 42.04 -3.14
N VAL A 80 23.48 42.01 -2.95
CA VAL A 80 24.20 40.93 -2.25
C VAL A 80 23.82 40.90 -0.77
N LYS A 81 23.65 42.05 -0.10
CA LYS A 81 23.19 42.11 1.31
C LYS A 81 21.72 41.74 1.53
N ARG A 82 20.84 41.91 0.53
CA ARG A 82 19.42 41.50 0.62
C ARG A 82 19.19 40.01 0.41
N ASN A 83 20.04 39.37 -0.38
CA ASN A 83 20.10 37.92 -0.45
C ASN A 83 21.10 37.46 0.61
N SER A 84 20.67 37.45 1.87
CA SER A 84 21.38 36.86 2.99
C SER A 84 21.63 35.37 2.70
N TYR A 85 22.67 35.06 1.94
CA TYR A 85 23.27 33.74 1.91
C TYR A 85 24.05 33.62 3.21
N PRO A 86 23.76 32.64 4.08
CA PRO A 86 24.80 32.19 4.97
C PRO A 86 25.87 31.59 4.07
N GLU A 87 26.97 32.32 3.84
CA GLU A 87 28.21 31.81 3.23
C GLU A 87 28.90 30.83 4.19
N SER A 88 28.13 29.90 4.76
CA SER A 88 28.71 28.80 5.46
C SER A 88 29.39 27.90 4.43
N VAL A 89 30.73 27.90 4.45
CA VAL A 89 31.53 26.95 3.66
C VAL A 89 31.26 25.50 4.11
N THR A 90 30.54 25.30 5.20
CA THR A 90 30.22 23.99 5.76
C THR A 90 28.73 23.64 5.73
N SER A 91 27.83 24.52 5.29
CA SER A 91 26.39 24.18 5.24
C SER A 91 25.60 24.97 4.20
N ILE A 92 24.46 24.41 3.82
CA ILE A 92 23.34 25.09 3.18
C ILE A 92 22.21 25.03 4.20
N GLU A 93 21.67 26.19 4.57
CA GLU A 93 20.66 26.28 5.63
C GLU A 93 19.24 26.48 5.08
N SER A 94 19.10 26.69 3.77
CA SER A 94 17.80 26.89 3.13
C SER A 94 17.83 26.53 1.65
N THR A 95 16.63 26.43 1.08
CA THR A 95 16.40 26.00 -0.31
C THR A 95 17.39 26.64 -1.30
N PRO A 96 18.23 25.83 -1.97
CA PRO A 96 19.18 26.31 -2.97
C PRO A 96 18.50 27.09 -4.10
N ALA A 97 19.04 28.26 -4.44
CA ALA A 97 18.44 29.15 -5.43
C ALA A 97 18.28 28.51 -6.82
N TRP A 98 19.17 27.58 -7.19
CA TRP A 98 19.09 26.87 -8.46
C TRP A 98 17.88 25.93 -8.54
N LEU A 99 17.47 25.31 -7.44
CA LEU A 99 16.25 24.49 -7.39
C LEU A 99 15.00 25.37 -7.51
N THR A 100 14.96 26.48 -6.77
CA THR A 100 13.85 27.44 -6.88
C THR A 100 13.77 28.06 -8.28
N PHE A 101 14.91 28.28 -8.94
CA PHE A 101 14.94 28.77 -10.32
C PHE A 101 14.29 27.77 -11.29
N LEU A 102 14.57 26.47 -11.15
CA LEU A 102 14.00 25.43 -12.00
C LEU A 102 12.51 25.23 -11.77
N ASN A 103 12.11 25.14 -10.50
CA ASN A 103 10.71 24.92 -10.15
C ASN A 103 10.37 25.59 -8.80
N PRO A 104 9.88 26.83 -8.79
CA PRO A 104 9.57 27.55 -7.55
C PRO A 104 8.38 26.97 -6.79
N ALA A 105 7.52 26.19 -7.45
CA ALA A 105 6.37 25.54 -6.80
C ALA A 105 6.82 24.30 -5.99
N LEU A 106 7.75 23.51 -6.52
CA LEU A 106 8.34 22.38 -5.78
C LEU A 106 9.41 22.81 -4.78
N PHE A 107 10.17 23.86 -5.10
CA PHE A 107 11.30 24.33 -4.29
C PHE A 107 11.15 25.81 -3.93
N PRO A 108 10.20 26.16 -3.03
CA PRO A 108 9.98 27.54 -2.59
C PRO A 108 11.20 28.12 -1.85
N ARG A 109 11.43 29.43 -1.98
CA ARG A 109 12.61 30.08 -1.38
C ARG A 109 12.58 30.04 0.15
N GLY A 110 13.76 29.90 0.75
CA GLY A 110 13.97 30.10 2.19
C GLY A 110 13.40 28.99 3.08
N LYS A 111 13.02 27.84 2.52
CA LYS A 111 12.55 26.70 3.31
C LYS A 111 13.73 25.82 3.73
N THR A 112 13.66 25.31 4.95
CA THR A 112 14.75 24.57 5.61
C THR A 112 14.38 23.12 5.94
N SER A 113 13.09 22.81 5.99
CA SER A 113 12.52 21.50 6.33
C SER A 113 11.24 21.24 5.53
N LEU A 114 10.87 19.97 5.40
CA LEU A 114 9.61 19.50 4.83
C LEU A 114 8.37 20.01 5.58
N SER A 115 8.50 20.29 6.88
CA SER A 115 7.40 20.79 7.71
C SER A 115 6.83 22.12 7.20
N TYR A 116 7.67 22.95 6.57
CA TYR A 116 7.31 24.26 6.03
C TYR A 116 6.81 24.24 4.58
N LEU A 117 6.75 23.07 3.95
CA LEU A 117 6.21 22.88 2.61
C LEU A 117 4.71 22.60 2.67
N GLY A 118 4.00 22.87 1.57
CA GLY A 118 2.61 22.42 1.43
C GLY A 118 2.55 20.88 1.37
N ASP A 119 1.46 20.32 1.89
CA ASP A 119 1.31 18.86 2.10
C ASP A 119 1.62 18.03 0.85
N GLN A 120 1.07 18.43 -0.29
CA GLN A 120 1.29 17.76 -1.59
C GLN A 120 2.78 17.72 -1.98
N VAL A 121 3.49 18.83 -1.78
CA VAL A 121 4.91 18.94 -2.13
C VAL A 121 5.77 18.10 -1.18
N ALA A 122 5.47 18.15 0.12
CA ALA A 122 6.19 17.38 1.13
C ALA A 122 6.06 15.87 0.90
N VAL A 123 4.83 15.39 0.66
CA VAL A 123 4.54 13.98 0.36
C VAL A 123 5.19 13.57 -0.95
N TYR A 124 5.03 14.37 -2.01
CA TYR A 124 5.62 14.10 -3.31
C TYR A 124 7.15 13.96 -3.23
N LEU A 125 7.85 14.90 -2.60
CA LEU A 125 9.31 14.86 -2.49
C LEU A 125 9.79 13.68 -1.64
N THR A 126 9.03 13.29 -0.60
CA THR A 126 9.34 12.13 0.23
C THR A 126 9.22 10.83 -0.56
N LEU A 127 8.09 10.62 -1.25
CA LEU A 127 7.85 9.46 -2.11
C LEU A 127 8.80 9.43 -3.32
N LEU A 128 9.08 10.58 -3.94
CA LEU A 128 10.05 10.70 -5.02
C LEU A 128 11.45 10.28 -4.55
N THR A 129 11.85 10.71 -3.35
CA THR A 129 13.14 10.31 -2.77
C THR A 129 13.17 8.81 -2.55
N ALA A 130 12.12 8.22 -1.96
CA ALA A 130 12.01 6.77 -1.76
C ALA A 130 12.11 5.98 -3.08
N ALA A 131 11.33 6.38 -4.10
CA ALA A 131 11.27 5.72 -5.41
C ALA A 131 12.54 5.90 -6.24
N SER A 132 13.29 6.97 -6.02
CA SER A 132 14.52 7.24 -6.77
C SER A 132 15.72 6.45 -6.24
N ARG A 133 15.64 5.83 -5.06
CA ARG A 133 16.79 5.12 -4.47
C ARG A 133 16.94 3.72 -5.10
N PRO A 134 18.17 3.33 -5.46
CA PRO A 134 18.44 1.97 -5.96
C PRO A 134 18.31 0.89 -4.89
N GLN A 135 18.44 1.27 -3.60
CA GLN A 135 18.19 0.38 -2.47
C GLN A 135 16.94 0.85 -1.72
N PRO A 136 16.05 -0.06 -1.31
CA PRO A 136 14.84 0.31 -0.61
C PRO A 136 15.17 0.93 0.75
N GLN A 137 14.60 2.11 1.00
CA GLN A 137 14.63 2.74 2.32
C GLN A 137 13.20 2.74 2.86
N TYR A 138 12.87 1.66 3.56
CA TYR A 138 11.50 1.39 4.03
C TYR A 138 10.95 2.48 4.96
N SER A 139 11.81 3.13 5.75
CA SER A 139 11.40 4.26 6.59
C SER A 139 10.86 5.45 5.78
N LEU A 140 11.40 5.71 4.57
CA LEU A 140 10.88 6.77 3.69
C LEU A 140 9.54 6.38 3.04
N ILE A 141 9.34 5.10 2.73
CA ILE A 141 8.06 4.59 2.21
C ILE A 141 6.98 4.76 3.29
N VAL A 142 7.26 4.28 4.51
CA VAL A 142 6.36 4.45 5.65
C VAL A 142 6.07 5.93 5.91
N ARG A 143 7.11 6.78 5.95
CA ARG A 143 6.93 8.23 6.11
C ARG A 143 6.02 8.83 5.05
N GLY A 144 6.26 8.53 3.77
CA GLY A 144 5.48 9.08 2.66
C GLY A 144 4.02 8.62 2.65
N LEU A 145 3.74 7.41 3.17
CA LEU A 145 2.39 6.87 3.30
C LEU A 145 1.62 7.47 4.48
N LEU A 146 2.27 7.67 5.63
CA LEU A 146 1.60 8.09 6.87
C LEU A 146 1.56 9.61 7.09
N MET A 147 2.54 10.36 6.55
CA MET A 147 2.61 11.81 6.76
C MET A 147 1.42 12.57 6.13
N ARG A 148 1.17 13.77 6.65
CA ARG A 148 0.18 14.74 6.17
C ARG A 148 -1.22 14.13 6.09
N ASN A 149 -1.67 13.53 7.18
CA ASN A 149 -2.97 12.85 7.29
C ASN A 149 -3.14 11.83 6.16
N PHE A 150 -2.15 10.95 5.99
CA PHE A 150 -2.16 9.85 5.03
C PHE A 150 -2.39 10.29 3.58
N LEU A 151 -1.95 11.50 3.21
CA LEU A 151 -2.24 12.05 1.88
C LEU A 151 -1.68 11.17 0.77
N GLY A 152 -0.43 10.68 0.92
CA GLY A 152 0.18 9.75 -0.03
C GLY A 152 -0.63 8.46 -0.18
N THR A 153 -1.01 7.85 0.95
CA THR A 153 -1.87 6.65 0.98
C THR A 153 -3.20 6.89 0.29
N LYS A 154 -3.92 7.96 0.64
CA LYS A 154 -5.22 8.32 0.03
C LYS A 154 -5.10 8.50 -1.48
N THR A 155 -4.06 9.18 -1.94
CA THR A 155 -3.81 9.40 -3.38
C THR A 155 -3.51 8.10 -4.12
N ILE A 156 -2.66 7.24 -3.56
CA ILE A 156 -2.31 5.94 -4.17
C ILE A 156 -3.54 5.04 -4.23
N LEU A 157 -4.24 4.83 -3.10
CA LEU A 157 -5.39 3.94 -3.05
C LEU A 157 -6.52 4.41 -3.98
N ARG A 158 -6.81 5.72 -4.02
CA ARG A 158 -7.82 6.29 -4.93
C ARG A 158 -7.43 6.14 -6.40
N GLY A 159 -6.15 6.28 -6.73
CA GLY A 159 -5.66 6.09 -8.10
C GLY A 159 -5.74 4.65 -8.60
N LEU A 160 -5.66 3.67 -7.70
CA LEU A 160 -5.65 2.25 -8.03
C LEU A 160 -7.04 1.60 -7.99
N GLN A 161 -7.98 2.13 -7.20
CA GLN A 161 -9.24 1.46 -6.81
C GLN A 161 -10.11 0.93 -7.96
N ASP A 162 -10.08 1.58 -9.13
CA ASP A 162 -10.94 1.30 -10.29
C ASP A 162 -10.19 0.67 -11.45
N THR A 163 -8.90 0.34 -11.27
CA THR A 163 -8.13 -0.26 -12.35
C THR A 163 -8.49 -1.74 -12.45
N PRO A 164 -9.21 -2.18 -13.52
CA PRO A 164 -9.53 -3.58 -13.68
C PRO A 164 -8.23 -4.33 -13.96
N GLY A 165 -7.99 -5.37 -13.18
CA GLY A 165 -6.82 -6.24 -13.31
C GLY A 165 -7.25 -7.67 -13.04
N GLN A 166 -6.71 -8.59 -13.84
CA GLN A 166 -6.76 -9.99 -13.46
C GLN A 166 -5.71 -10.21 -12.37
N VAL A 167 -6.11 -10.79 -11.24
CA VAL A 167 -5.16 -11.30 -10.26
C VAL A 167 -4.49 -12.50 -10.92
N THR A 168 -3.31 -12.27 -11.51
CA THR A 168 -2.50 -13.33 -12.12
C THR A 168 -1.86 -14.17 -11.02
N ARG A 169 -1.76 -15.48 -11.27
CA ARG A 169 -1.14 -16.43 -10.33
C ARG A 169 0.36 -16.12 -10.25
N GLY A 170 0.82 -15.60 -9.12
CA GLY A 170 2.25 -15.48 -8.81
C GLY A 170 2.85 -16.84 -8.40
N GLU A 171 4.17 -16.99 -8.56
CA GLU A 171 4.92 -18.15 -8.03
C GLU A 171 5.31 -17.91 -6.56
N PRO A 172 5.30 -18.94 -5.69
CA PRO A 172 5.69 -18.79 -4.29
C PRO A 172 7.20 -18.58 -4.13
N CYS A 173 7.60 -17.66 -3.24
CA CYS A 173 9.00 -17.41 -2.85
C CYS A 173 9.65 -18.49 -1.96
N GLY A 174 8.97 -19.61 -1.70
CA GLY A 174 9.54 -20.74 -0.93
C GLY A 174 9.71 -20.53 0.57
N GLY A 175 9.20 -19.43 1.17
CA GLY A 175 9.21 -19.22 2.62
C GLY A 175 8.13 -20.04 3.37
N PRO A 176 8.34 -20.39 4.65
CA PRO A 176 7.39 -21.21 5.43
C PRO A 176 6.04 -20.55 5.75
N LEU A 177 5.88 -19.25 5.47
CA LEU A 177 4.60 -18.50 5.56
C LEU A 177 4.26 -17.73 4.27
N CYS A 178 4.97 -18.06 3.18
CA CYS A 178 4.97 -17.33 1.93
C CYS A 178 3.89 -17.91 1.00
N MET A 179 2.66 -17.38 1.07
CA MET A 179 1.61 -17.83 0.15
C MET A 179 1.97 -17.43 -1.30
N PRO A 180 1.71 -18.27 -2.31
CA PRO A 180 2.04 -18.06 -3.74
C PRO A 180 1.54 -16.74 -4.33
N HIS A 181 0.38 -16.27 -3.87
CA HIS A 181 -0.22 -14.99 -4.30
C HIS A 181 0.34 -13.77 -3.55
N LEU A 182 1.17 -13.99 -2.54
CA LEU A 182 1.72 -12.98 -1.64
C LEU A 182 3.22 -12.74 -1.82
N CYS A 183 3.92 -13.39 -2.76
CA CYS A 183 5.38 -13.46 -2.64
C CYS A 183 6.23 -13.35 -3.93
N THR A 184 5.62 -13.30 -5.11
CA THR A 184 6.12 -12.52 -6.25
C THR A 184 4.93 -12.11 -7.11
N PRO A 185 4.01 -11.29 -6.59
CA PRO A 185 2.95 -10.80 -7.42
C PRO A 185 3.55 -9.92 -8.50
N PRO A 186 3.06 -9.99 -9.75
CA PRO A 186 3.35 -8.92 -10.69
C PRO A 186 2.93 -7.60 -10.05
N LEU A 187 3.67 -6.54 -10.37
CA LEU A 187 3.34 -5.20 -9.92
C LEU A 187 2.04 -4.75 -10.60
N ILE A 188 0.91 -5.10 -9.99
CA ILE A 188 -0.44 -4.82 -10.44
C ILE A 188 -1.16 -3.96 -9.41
N PRO A 189 -2.18 -3.19 -9.80
CA PRO A 189 -2.93 -2.33 -8.88
C PRO A 189 -3.40 -3.03 -7.60
N HIS A 190 -3.83 -4.29 -7.70
CA HIS A 190 -4.29 -5.10 -6.57
C HIS A 190 -3.23 -5.33 -5.51
N THR A 191 -2.00 -5.62 -5.93
CA THR A 191 -0.92 -6.03 -5.04
C THR A 191 -0.32 -4.82 -4.36
N VAL A 192 -0.22 -3.69 -5.08
CA VAL A 192 0.14 -2.40 -4.50
C VAL A 192 -0.93 -1.91 -3.52
N TYR A 193 -2.22 -2.01 -3.86
CA TYR A 193 -3.31 -1.62 -2.94
C TYR A 193 -3.26 -2.47 -1.65
N ALA A 194 -3.15 -3.79 -1.79
CA ALA A 194 -3.07 -4.71 -0.65
C ALA A 194 -1.82 -4.43 0.20
N ALA A 195 -0.67 -4.16 -0.41
CA ALA A 195 0.56 -3.80 0.29
C ALA A 195 0.40 -2.52 1.12
N VAL A 196 -0.14 -1.46 0.52
CA VAL A 196 -0.37 -0.19 1.23
C VAL A 196 -1.38 -0.37 2.37
N ALA A 197 -2.46 -1.12 2.15
CA ALA A 197 -3.43 -1.43 3.21
C ALA A 197 -2.81 -2.26 4.35
N GLN A 198 -1.93 -3.22 4.02
CA GLN A 198 -1.20 -4.01 5.01
C GLN A 198 -0.27 -3.13 5.85
N ILE A 199 0.51 -2.23 5.22
CA ILE A 199 1.38 -1.28 5.94
C ILE A 199 0.54 -0.42 6.89
N LEU A 200 -0.60 0.08 6.43
CA LEU A 200 -1.49 0.91 7.26
C LEU A 200 -1.97 0.16 8.50
N VAL A 201 -2.47 -1.07 8.33
CA VAL A 201 -2.98 -1.90 9.45
C VAL A 201 -1.87 -2.30 10.43
N MET A 202 -0.63 -2.41 9.97
CA MET A 202 0.52 -2.77 10.82
C MET A 202 1.19 -1.58 11.52
N CYS A 203 1.07 -0.38 10.98
CA CYS A 203 1.73 0.81 11.51
C CYS A 203 0.82 1.68 12.37
N VAL A 204 -0.50 1.55 12.23
CA VAL A 204 -1.46 2.47 12.86
C VAL A 204 -2.36 1.68 13.80
N ASP A 205 -2.18 1.90 15.09
CA ASP A 205 -2.98 1.31 16.16
C ASP A 205 -4.33 2.02 16.32
N CYS A 206 -5.01 2.34 15.22
CA CYS A 206 -6.29 3.02 15.21
C CYS A 206 -7.24 2.33 14.21
N VAL A 207 -8.24 1.62 14.76
CA VAL A 207 -9.17 0.76 14.00
C VAL A 207 -9.89 1.50 12.86
N PRO A 208 -10.42 2.73 13.04
CA PRO A 208 -11.18 3.42 11.99
C PRO A 208 -10.35 3.90 10.80
N VAL A 209 -9.01 3.92 10.88
CA VAL A 209 -8.13 4.57 9.89
C VAL A 209 -8.24 3.93 8.51
N LEU A 210 -8.24 2.59 8.44
CA LEU A 210 -8.45 1.88 7.17
C LEU A 210 -9.77 2.28 6.52
N CYS A 211 -10.84 2.39 7.32
CA CYS A 211 -12.15 2.80 6.86
C CYS A 211 -12.17 4.25 6.37
N LYS A 212 -11.60 5.18 7.15
CA LYS A 212 -11.50 6.62 6.84
C LYS A 212 -10.76 6.88 5.53
N ILE A 213 -9.75 6.07 5.23
CA ILE A 213 -8.92 6.21 4.03
C ILE A 213 -9.55 5.50 2.83
N ALA A 214 -9.97 4.24 2.98
CA ALA A 214 -10.42 3.42 1.85
C ALA A 214 -11.89 3.67 1.46
N SER A 215 -12.78 3.86 2.44
CA SER A 215 -14.23 3.92 2.19
C SER A 215 -14.68 5.02 1.22
N PRO A 216 -14.15 6.27 1.25
CA PRO A 216 -14.54 7.28 0.28
C PRO A 216 -14.34 6.82 -1.17
N GLY A 217 -13.20 6.19 -1.44
CA GLY A 217 -12.87 5.64 -2.74
C GLY A 217 -13.75 4.45 -3.15
N ILE A 218 -13.98 3.53 -2.22
CA ILE A 218 -14.87 2.37 -2.44
C ILE A 218 -16.29 2.84 -2.81
N LYS A 219 -16.80 3.86 -2.11
CA LYS A 219 -18.12 4.45 -2.38
C LYS A 219 -18.24 5.03 -3.78
N GLU A 220 -17.14 5.57 -4.31
CA GLU A 220 -17.06 6.14 -5.66
C GLU A 220 -16.85 5.08 -6.77
N SER A 221 -16.27 3.91 -6.47
CA SER A 221 -15.81 2.93 -7.49
C SER A 221 -16.91 2.37 -8.39
N GLY A 222 -18.15 2.26 -7.89
CA GLY A 222 -19.26 1.62 -8.60
C GLY A 222 -19.11 0.10 -8.82
N LEU A 223 -17.96 -0.51 -8.51
CA LEU A 223 -17.64 -1.92 -8.76
C LEU A 223 -18.14 -2.87 -7.65
N TRP A 224 -19.40 -2.70 -7.26
CA TRP A 224 -20.05 -3.42 -6.16
C TRP A 224 -20.42 -4.87 -6.50
N ASP A 225 -20.49 -5.24 -7.78
CA ASP A 225 -20.89 -6.58 -8.24
C ASP A 225 -20.05 -7.70 -7.63
N SER A 226 -18.77 -7.42 -7.35
CA SER A 226 -17.87 -8.39 -6.70
C SER A 226 -18.33 -8.82 -5.30
N LEU A 227 -19.19 -8.04 -4.63
CA LEU A 227 -19.76 -8.36 -3.33
C LEU A 227 -21.07 -9.12 -3.39
N ASP A 228 -21.62 -9.39 -4.58
CA ASP A 228 -22.81 -10.21 -4.69
C ASP A 228 -22.52 -11.69 -4.36
N ARG A 229 -23.46 -12.36 -3.71
CA ARG A 229 -23.39 -13.78 -3.36
C ARG A 229 -23.16 -14.71 -4.55
N THR A 230 -23.48 -14.28 -5.77
CA THR A 230 -23.20 -15.04 -7.01
C THR A 230 -21.75 -14.91 -7.49
N GLN A 231 -20.98 -13.98 -6.92
CA GLN A 231 -19.63 -13.59 -7.34
C GLN A 231 -18.53 -14.00 -6.35
N VAL A 232 -18.78 -15.01 -5.50
CA VAL A 232 -17.77 -15.57 -4.57
C VAL A 232 -16.52 -16.06 -5.30
N TRP A 233 -16.65 -16.60 -6.52
CA TRP A 233 -15.54 -17.08 -7.34
C TRP A 233 -14.86 -15.98 -8.17
N ASN A 234 -15.32 -14.72 -8.08
CA ASN A 234 -14.87 -13.67 -8.98
C ASN A 234 -13.34 -13.46 -8.86
N VAL A 235 -12.63 -13.69 -9.96
CA VAL A 235 -11.17 -13.51 -10.07
C VAL A 235 -10.82 -12.07 -10.47
N GLN A 236 -11.79 -11.31 -10.98
CA GLN A 236 -11.69 -9.90 -11.38
C GLN A 236 -12.29 -8.97 -10.31
N ARG A 237 -11.86 -9.14 -9.06
CA ARG A 237 -12.26 -8.24 -7.97
C ARG A 237 -11.59 -6.89 -8.13
N PRO A 238 -12.18 -5.79 -7.68
CA PRO A 238 -11.46 -4.52 -7.54
C PRO A 238 -10.28 -4.63 -6.57
N PRO A 239 -9.22 -3.82 -6.73
CA PRO A 239 -8.07 -3.79 -5.82
C PRO A 239 -8.42 -3.66 -4.33
N TRP A 240 -9.41 -2.83 -3.99
CA TRP A 240 -9.85 -2.65 -2.61
C TRP A 240 -10.47 -3.93 -2.02
N HIS A 241 -11.28 -4.63 -2.81
CA HIS A 241 -11.91 -5.88 -2.38
C HIS A 241 -10.84 -6.96 -2.21
N HIS A 242 -9.92 -7.06 -3.17
CA HIS A 242 -8.79 -7.98 -3.05
C HIS A 242 -7.96 -7.70 -1.79
N ALA A 243 -7.64 -6.44 -1.50
CA ALA A 243 -6.89 -6.07 -0.30
C ALA A 243 -7.60 -6.49 1.00
N LEU A 244 -8.90 -6.25 1.13
CA LEU A 244 -9.66 -6.70 2.31
C LEU A 244 -9.66 -8.23 2.45
N VAL A 245 -9.77 -8.98 1.35
CA VAL A 245 -9.66 -10.44 1.35
C VAL A 245 -8.26 -10.91 1.76
N GLN A 246 -7.21 -10.24 1.30
CA GLN A 246 -5.82 -10.55 1.68
C GLN A 246 -5.58 -10.33 3.16
N LEU A 247 -6.10 -9.24 3.74
CA LEU A 247 -5.99 -8.97 5.18
C LEU A 247 -6.69 -10.03 6.05
N LEU A 248 -7.72 -10.70 5.52
CA LEU A 248 -8.42 -11.80 6.22
C LEU A 248 -7.71 -13.16 6.08
N THR A 249 -6.79 -13.30 5.13
CA THR A 249 -6.19 -14.60 4.79
C THR A 249 -5.50 -15.28 5.99
N PRO A 250 -4.73 -14.59 6.84
CA PRO A 250 -4.13 -15.22 8.03
C PRO A 250 -5.15 -15.87 8.98
N SER A 251 -6.33 -15.26 9.13
CA SER A 251 -7.38 -15.75 10.03
C SER A 251 -8.11 -16.97 9.47
N VAL A 252 -8.24 -17.11 8.15
CA VAL A 252 -8.96 -18.23 7.52
C VAL A 252 -8.08 -19.47 7.32
N VAL A 253 -6.76 -19.29 7.24
CA VAL A 253 -5.80 -20.37 6.92
C VAL A 253 -5.90 -21.55 7.90
N GLY A 254 -5.99 -21.28 9.21
CA GLY A 254 -6.09 -22.34 10.21
C GLY A 254 -7.37 -23.18 10.07
N VAL A 255 -8.48 -22.55 9.69
CA VAL A 255 -9.77 -23.22 9.48
C VAL A 255 -9.73 -24.10 8.23
N VAL A 256 -9.10 -23.62 7.15
CA VAL A 256 -8.91 -24.42 5.93
C VAL A 256 -7.99 -25.62 6.19
N ALA A 257 -6.92 -25.44 6.96
CA ALA A 257 -6.01 -26.53 7.33
C ALA A 257 -6.71 -27.64 8.13
N GLU A 258 -7.62 -27.28 9.04
CA GLU A 258 -8.42 -28.25 9.80
C GLU A 258 -9.30 -29.10 8.90
N VAL A 259 -9.97 -28.47 7.92
CA VAL A 259 -10.80 -29.20 6.96
C VAL A 259 -9.95 -30.06 6.04
N LEU A 260 -8.82 -29.55 5.56
CA LEU A 260 -7.87 -30.32 4.74
C LEU A 260 -7.42 -31.61 5.45
N ARG A 261 -7.15 -31.55 6.76
CA ARG A 261 -6.79 -32.72 7.58
C ARG A 261 -7.94 -33.72 7.73
N ALA A 262 -9.20 -33.27 7.66
CA ALA A 262 -10.38 -34.12 7.69
C ALA A 262 -10.72 -34.75 6.32
N VAL A 263 -10.17 -34.23 5.21
CA VAL A 263 -10.38 -34.77 3.86
C VAL A 263 -9.48 -36.00 3.64
N PRO A 264 -10.05 -37.16 3.26
CA PRO A 264 -9.26 -38.37 3.07
C PRO A 264 -8.28 -38.23 1.88
N PRO A 265 -7.09 -38.85 1.95
CA PRO A 265 -6.07 -38.83 0.89
C PRO A 265 -6.49 -39.51 -0.41
N GLN A 266 -7.54 -40.32 -0.38
CA GLN A 266 -8.16 -40.86 -1.59
C GLN A 266 -9.65 -40.59 -1.51
N PRO A 267 -10.30 -40.27 -2.66
CA PRO A 267 -11.74 -40.17 -2.69
C PRO A 267 -12.34 -41.49 -2.18
N PRO A 268 -13.46 -41.44 -1.44
CA PRO A 268 -14.07 -42.64 -0.89
C PRO A 268 -14.27 -43.69 -1.99
N ALA A 269 -13.87 -44.94 -1.70
CA ALA A 269 -13.89 -46.04 -2.66
C ALA A 269 -15.22 -46.08 -3.43
N LYS A 270 -15.17 -46.27 -4.76
CA LYS A 270 -16.37 -46.34 -5.61
C LYS A 270 -17.38 -47.35 -5.01
N PRO A 271 -18.53 -46.93 -4.45
CA PRO A 271 -19.59 -47.82 -4.03
C PRO A 271 -20.05 -48.70 -5.19
N ALA A 272 -20.58 -49.87 -4.82
CA ALA A 272 -21.13 -50.84 -5.76
C ALA A 272 -22.29 -50.29 -6.62
N HIS A 273 -22.91 -49.16 -6.22
CA HIS A 273 -23.99 -48.51 -6.95
C HIS A 273 -23.69 -47.01 -7.19
N PRO A 274 -23.81 -46.49 -8.43
CA PRO A 274 -23.51 -45.10 -8.76
C PRO A 274 -24.33 -44.06 -7.99
N SER A 275 -25.58 -44.38 -7.61
CA SER A 275 -26.48 -43.48 -6.87
C SER A 275 -26.07 -43.25 -5.42
N GLN A 276 -25.38 -44.20 -4.78
CA GLN A 276 -24.89 -44.05 -3.41
C GLN A 276 -23.60 -43.22 -3.32
N LEU A 277 -22.90 -43.08 -4.45
CA LEU A 277 -21.69 -42.28 -4.60
C LEU A 277 -21.98 -40.79 -4.45
N SER A 278 -23.05 -40.31 -5.12
CA SER A 278 -23.48 -38.92 -5.05
C SER A 278 -23.91 -38.54 -3.63
N VAL A 279 -24.76 -39.35 -2.99
CA VAL A 279 -25.35 -39.01 -1.68
C VAL A 279 -24.30 -38.98 -0.56
N ARG A 280 -23.37 -39.95 -0.52
CA ARG A 280 -22.32 -39.95 0.52
C ARG A 280 -21.34 -38.81 0.33
N LEU A 281 -20.92 -38.55 -0.92
CA LEU A 281 -20.04 -37.44 -1.22
C LEU A 281 -20.70 -36.10 -0.88
N GLU A 282 -21.98 -35.93 -1.24
CA GLU A 282 -22.76 -34.74 -0.88
C GLU A 282 -22.85 -34.52 0.63
N HIS A 283 -23.02 -35.59 1.43
CA HIS A 283 -23.03 -35.49 2.88
C HIS A 283 -21.68 -35.05 3.44
N HIS A 284 -20.57 -35.62 2.94
CA HIS A 284 -19.22 -35.22 3.35
C HIS A 284 -18.89 -33.77 2.94
N LEU A 285 -19.21 -33.39 1.69
CA LEU A 285 -19.04 -32.02 1.21
C LEU A 285 -19.85 -31.03 2.07
N ALA A 286 -21.08 -31.39 2.43
CA ALA A 286 -21.89 -30.57 3.32
C ALA A 286 -21.25 -30.43 4.72
N ALA A 287 -20.75 -31.53 5.28
CA ALA A 287 -20.09 -31.54 6.59
C ALA A 287 -18.81 -30.69 6.61
N TRP A 288 -17.93 -30.84 5.61
CA TRP A 288 -16.71 -30.04 5.50
C TRP A 288 -17.01 -28.55 5.26
N THR A 289 -18.03 -28.25 4.45
CA THR A 289 -18.49 -26.86 4.26
C THR A 289 -18.99 -26.28 5.59
N LEU A 290 -19.78 -27.04 6.36
CA LEU A 290 -20.22 -26.61 7.69
C LEU A 290 -19.04 -26.38 8.63
N GLN A 291 -18.05 -27.28 8.61
CA GLN A 291 -16.84 -27.17 9.42
C GLN A 291 -16.05 -25.88 9.12
N LEU A 292 -15.96 -25.46 7.85
CA LEU A 292 -15.38 -24.16 7.50
C LEU A 292 -16.15 -23.00 8.15
N LEU A 293 -17.49 -22.99 8.02
CA LEU A 293 -18.31 -21.90 8.55
C LEU A 293 -18.29 -21.85 10.09
N THR A 294 -18.41 -23.00 10.75
CA THR A 294 -18.35 -23.08 12.22
C THR A 294 -16.94 -22.84 12.75
N GLY A 295 -15.91 -23.22 11.99
CA GLY A 295 -14.52 -22.93 12.33
C GLY A 295 -14.28 -21.42 12.36
N MET A 296 -14.77 -20.70 11.34
CA MET A 296 -14.70 -19.23 11.32
C MET A 296 -15.49 -18.56 12.44
N GLU A 297 -16.66 -19.10 12.80
CA GLU A 297 -17.40 -18.65 13.99
C GLU A 297 -16.52 -18.77 15.26
N GLY A 298 -15.79 -19.88 15.41
CA GLY A 298 -14.92 -20.13 16.57
C GLY A 298 -13.63 -19.29 16.61
N VAL A 299 -13.16 -18.76 15.46
CA VAL A 299 -11.95 -17.92 15.38
C VAL A 299 -12.26 -16.47 15.00
N ALA A 300 -13.50 -16.03 15.17
CA ALA A 300 -13.93 -14.69 14.79
C ALA A 300 -13.06 -13.59 15.41
N ASN A 301 -12.64 -13.78 16.66
CA ASN A 301 -11.74 -12.90 17.41
C ASN A 301 -10.32 -12.75 16.83
N MET A 302 -9.93 -13.61 15.89
CA MET A 302 -8.63 -13.54 15.20
C MET A 302 -8.70 -12.69 13.93
N VAL A 303 -9.89 -12.21 13.54
CA VAL A 303 -10.08 -11.37 12.36
C VAL A 303 -9.73 -9.92 12.71
N PRO A 304 -8.89 -9.22 11.91
CA PRO A 304 -8.51 -7.85 12.21
C PRO A 304 -9.71 -6.92 12.34
N LEU A 305 -9.84 -6.25 13.49
CA LEU A 305 -10.98 -5.37 13.80
C LEU A 305 -11.11 -4.21 12.80
N SER A 306 -9.99 -3.70 12.27
CA SER A 306 -9.97 -2.67 11.22
C SER A 306 -10.68 -3.11 9.93
N VAL A 307 -10.58 -4.40 9.57
CA VAL A 307 -11.28 -4.97 8.41
C VAL A 307 -12.76 -5.13 8.69
N ILE A 308 -13.13 -5.59 9.90
CA ILE A 308 -14.54 -5.72 10.33
C ILE A 308 -15.23 -4.37 10.34
N TYR A 309 -14.60 -3.37 10.97
CA TYR A 309 -15.09 -1.99 11.02
C TYR A 309 -15.26 -1.41 9.62
N THR A 310 -14.26 -1.57 8.74
CA THR A 310 -14.34 -1.11 7.35
C THR A 310 -15.47 -1.80 6.59
N ALA A 311 -15.58 -3.13 6.70
CA ALA A 311 -16.63 -3.91 6.05
C ALA A 311 -18.03 -3.51 6.53
N HIS A 312 -18.19 -3.24 7.83
CA HIS A 312 -19.44 -2.77 8.43
C HIS A 312 -19.83 -1.38 7.91
N ALA A 313 -18.87 -0.44 7.88
CA ALA A 313 -19.11 0.92 7.40
C ALA A 313 -19.51 0.96 5.92
N ILE A 314 -18.86 0.16 5.06
CA ILE A 314 -19.21 0.10 3.63
C ILE A 314 -20.49 -0.72 3.36
N ASN A 315 -20.90 -1.61 4.28
CA ASN A 315 -22.16 -2.37 4.16
C ASN A 315 -23.38 -1.45 4.11
N GLY A 316 -23.35 -0.33 4.84
CA GLY A 316 -24.40 0.69 4.79
C GLY A 316 -24.50 1.46 3.45
N CYS A 317 -23.53 1.28 2.55
CA CYS A 317 -23.48 1.96 1.25
C CYS A 317 -23.79 1.04 0.05
N LEU A 318 -24.19 -0.21 0.32
CA LEU A 318 -24.48 -1.18 -0.73
C LEU A 318 -25.66 -0.76 -1.61
N PRO A 319 -25.54 -0.88 -2.95
CA PRO A 319 -26.70 -0.79 -3.82
C PRO A 319 -27.71 -1.90 -3.50
N PRO A 320 -29.03 -1.63 -3.61
CA PRO A 320 -30.08 -2.60 -3.26
C PRO A 320 -30.08 -3.85 -4.18
N THR A 321 -29.40 -3.78 -5.32
CA THR A 321 -29.23 -4.90 -6.26
C THR A 321 -28.23 -5.94 -5.77
N ILE A 322 -27.29 -5.55 -4.91
CA ILE A 322 -26.19 -6.42 -4.45
C ILE A 322 -26.60 -7.10 -3.15
N LYS A 323 -26.51 -8.43 -3.13
CA LYS A 323 -26.87 -9.24 -1.95
C LYS A 323 -25.65 -10.05 -1.51
N PRO A 324 -24.90 -9.60 -0.49
CA PRO A 324 -23.76 -10.34 0.05
C PRO A 324 -24.15 -11.71 0.62
N THR A 325 -23.22 -12.66 0.58
CA THR A 325 -23.39 -13.95 1.27
C THR A 325 -23.59 -13.72 2.76
N GLY A 326 -24.58 -14.39 3.36
CA GLY A 326 -24.93 -14.22 4.78
C GLY A 326 -25.53 -12.85 5.14
N GLY A 327 -25.88 -12.03 4.14
CA GLY A 327 -26.54 -10.74 4.32
C GLY A 327 -25.62 -9.59 4.77
N HIS A 328 -24.30 -9.80 4.83
CA HIS A 328 -23.33 -8.77 5.23
C HIS A 328 -22.01 -8.91 4.46
N ILE A 329 -21.34 -7.79 4.19
CA ILE A 329 -20.07 -7.77 3.44
C ILE A 329 -18.98 -8.59 4.11
N ILE A 330 -18.82 -8.50 5.44
CA ILE A 330 -17.75 -9.24 6.14
C ILE A 330 -17.81 -10.75 5.86
N THR A 331 -19.01 -11.32 5.81
CA THR A 331 -19.23 -12.73 5.54
C THR A 331 -18.88 -13.08 4.09
N GLN A 332 -19.25 -12.22 3.13
CA GLN A 332 -18.81 -12.34 1.74
C GLN A 332 -17.28 -12.30 1.60
N LEU A 333 -16.60 -11.41 2.33
CA LEU A 333 -15.14 -11.28 2.33
C LEU A 333 -14.45 -12.51 2.94
N VAL A 334 -14.96 -13.03 4.05
CA VAL A 334 -14.44 -14.24 4.71
C VAL A 334 -14.62 -15.46 3.80
N VAL A 335 -15.82 -15.68 3.25
CA VAL A 335 -16.07 -16.79 2.32
C VAL A 335 -15.17 -16.69 1.08
N SER A 336 -14.95 -15.47 0.59
CA SER A 336 -14.03 -15.21 -0.51
C SER A 336 -12.57 -15.52 -0.17
N ALA A 337 -12.12 -15.21 1.04
CA ALA A 337 -10.78 -15.54 1.52
C ALA A 337 -10.60 -17.06 1.62
N ILE A 338 -11.57 -17.78 2.20
CA ILE A 338 -11.58 -19.24 2.26
C ILE A 338 -11.50 -19.82 0.85
N TYR A 339 -12.37 -19.37 -0.06
CA TYR A 339 -12.36 -19.80 -1.46
C TYR A 339 -11.00 -19.57 -2.12
N SER A 340 -10.38 -18.41 -1.89
CA SER A 340 -9.08 -18.06 -2.47
C SER A 340 -7.95 -18.98 -1.98
N VAL A 341 -7.97 -19.37 -0.70
CA VAL A 341 -7.00 -20.34 -0.14
C VAL A 341 -7.24 -21.73 -0.73
N ILE A 342 -8.49 -22.19 -0.77
CA ILE A 342 -8.88 -23.50 -1.32
C ILE A 342 -8.51 -23.62 -2.80
N ASN A 343 -8.73 -22.57 -3.58
CA ASN A 343 -8.48 -22.58 -5.03
C ASN A 343 -6.98 -22.42 -5.39
N SER A 344 -6.09 -22.38 -4.40
CA SER A 344 -4.64 -22.33 -4.57
C SER A 344 -3.99 -23.62 -4.07
N ARG A 345 -3.65 -24.53 -5.00
CA ARG A 345 -3.00 -25.82 -4.67
C ARG A 345 -1.76 -25.64 -3.81
N SER A 346 -0.91 -24.71 -4.23
CA SER A 346 0.31 -24.35 -3.54
C SER A 346 0.08 -23.72 -2.15
N SER A 347 -1.09 -23.10 -1.92
CA SER A 347 -1.48 -22.71 -0.57
C SER A 347 -1.84 -23.92 0.26
N LEU A 348 -2.64 -24.85 -0.25
CA LEU A 348 -3.00 -26.07 0.47
C LEU A 348 -1.78 -26.97 0.76
N ASP A 349 -0.82 -27.06 -0.15
CA ASP A 349 0.45 -27.76 0.06
C ASP A 349 1.25 -27.17 1.24
N GLN A 350 1.18 -25.86 1.47
CA GLN A 350 1.83 -25.22 2.63
C GLN A 350 1.11 -25.48 3.95
N LEU A 351 -0.18 -25.84 3.91
CA LEU A 351 -0.98 -26.13 5.10
C LEU A 351 -0.88 -27.60 5.54
N SER A 352 -0.26 -28.44 4.71
CA SER A 352 -0.15 -29.87 4.91
C SER A 352 1.30 -30.26 5.15
N ASP A 353 1.56 -31.12 6.14
CA ASP A 353 2.90 -31.65 6.41
C ASP A 353 3.40 -32.56 5.27
N THR A 354 2.48 -33.07 4.45
CA THR A 354 2.75 -33.91 3.28
C THR A 354 2.13 -33.31 2.02
N PRO A 355 2.75 -33.48 0.84
CA PRO A 355 2.17 -33.01 -0.42
C PRO A 355 0.73 -33.50 -0.60
N ILE A 356 -0.18 -32.61 -0.99
CA ILE A 356 -1.58 -32.99 -1.14
C ILE A 356 -1.74 -33.93 -2.34
N THR A 357 -2.53 -34.98 -2.14
CA THR A 357 -2.90 -35.90 -3.21
C THR A 357 -3.88 -35.21 -4.19
N ASP A 358 -3.92 -35.67 -5.44
CA ASP A 358 -4.90 -35.17 -6.41
C ASP A 358 -6.35 -35.41 -5.96
N GLY A 359 -6.59 -36.52 -5.25
CA GLY A 359 -7.90 -36.80 -4.64
C GLY A 359 -8.32 -35.76 -3.60
N GLN A 360 -7.41 -35.41 -2.68
CA GLN A 360 -7.67 -34.34 -1.70
C GLN A 360 -7.88 -32.99 -2.37
N TRP A 361 -7.07 -32.68 -3.39
CA TRP A 361 -7.21 -31.46 -4.16
C TRP A 361 -8.60 -31.36 -4.81
N ASP A 362 -9.04 -32.41 -5.52
CA ASP A 362 -10.35 -32.45 -6.17
C ASP A 362 -11.51 -32.30 -5.16
N MET A 363 -11.40 -32.93 -3.98
CA MET A 363 -12.39 -32.81 -2.91
C MET A 363 -12.42 -31.40 -2.30
N MET A 364 -11.26 -30.77 -2.09
CA MET A 364 -11.18 -29.40 -1.61
C MET A 364 -11.73 -28.42 -2.64
N ILE A 365 -11.46 -28.60 -3.93
CA ILE A 365 -12.08 -27.81 -5.00
C ILE A 365 -13.60 -27.97 -4.99
N ALA A 366 -14.13 -29.19 -4.83
CA ALA A 366 -15.57 -29.41 -4.71
C ALA A 366 -16.18 -28.70 -3.48
N VAL A 367 -15.44 -28.62 -2.36
CA VAL A 367 -15.84 -27.77 -1.22
C VAL A 367 -15.84 -26.29 -1.61
N GLY A 368 -14.82 -25.82 -2.34
CA GLY A 368 -14.74 -24.46 -2.87
C GLY A 368 -15.89 -24.10 -3.81
N GLU A 369 -16.27 -24.99 -4.72
CA GLU A 369 -17.42 -24.82 -5.61
C GLU A 369 -18.72 -24.68 -4.80
N ARG A 370 -18.86 -25.46 -3.72
CA ARG A 370 -20.02 -25.38 -2.83
C ARG A 370 -20.10 -24.07 -2.04
N LEU A 371 -18.96 -23.42 -1.76
CA LEU A 371 -18.94 -22.06 -1.19
C LEU A 371 -19.59 -21.03 -2.13
N CYS A 372 -19.60 -21.29 -3.44
CA CYS A 372 -20.23 -20.40 -4.42
C CYS A 372 -21.77 -20.52 -4.46
N SER A 373 -22.32 -21.62 -3.94
CA SER A 373 -23.76 -21.91 -3.92
C SER A 373 -24.34 -21.95 -2.49
N LEU A 374 -23.71 -21.26 -1.54
CA LEU A 374 -24.16 -21.24 -0.13
C LEU A 374 -25.58 -20.69 0.03
N HIS A 375 -26.03 -19.84 -0.89
CA HIS A 375 -27.35 -19.22 -0.88
C HIS A 375 -28.49 -20.18 -1.29
N ASP A 376 -28.16 -21.27 -1.99
CA ASP A 376 -29.13 -22.30 -2.40
C ASP A 376 -29.20 -23.47 -1.39
N GLY A 377 -28.30 -23.50 -0.41
CA GLY A 377 -28.22 -24.55 0.61
C GLY A 377 -28.79 -24.15 1.97
N ASN A 378 -28.94 -25.14 2.86
CA ASN A 378 -29.37 -24.94 4.25
C ASN A 378 -28.21 -24.40 5.15
N TYR A 379 -27.55 -23.33 4.72
CA TYR A 379 -26.40 -22.73 5.43
C TYR A 379 -26.73 -21.37 6.09
N ASP A 380 -27.91 -20.81 5.85
CA ASP A 380 -28.31 -19.47 6.32
C ASP A 380 -28.13 -19.26 7.83
N SER A 381 -28.48 -20.27 8.65
CA SER A 381 -28.31 -20.21 10.11
C SER A 381 -26.84 -20.19 10.55
N HIS A 382 -25.95 -20.88 9.83
CA HIS A 382 -24.52 -20.89 10.11
C HIS A 382 -23.86 -19.59 9.64
N LEU A 383 -24.26 -19.09 8.47
CA LEU A 383 -23.79 -17.79 7.96
C LEU A 383 -24.17 -16.66 8.90
N LYS A 384 -25.42 -16.64 9.39
CA LYS A 384 -25.87 -15.64 10.37
C LYS A 384 -25.07 -15.70 11.67
N ARG A 385 -24.81 -16.89 12.21
CA ARG A 385 -23.98 -17.04 13.42
C ARG A 385 -22.56 -16.55 13.22
N MET A 386 -21.92 -16.90 12.11
CA MET A 386 -20.60 -16.38 11.76
C MET A 386 -20.61 -14.84 11.63
N THR A 387 -21.62 -14.26 10.96
CA THR A 387 -21.77 -12.80 10.87
C THR A 387 -21.88 -12.17 12.26
N ILE A 388 -22.71 -12.72 13.15
CA ILE A 388 -22.89 -12.21 14.52
C ILE A 388 -21.58 -12.30 15.30
N ALA A 389 -20.88 -13.44 15.26
CA ALA A 389 -19.62 -13.64 15.96
C ALA A 389 -18.53 -12.65 15.49
N LEU A 390 -18.47 -12.35 14.19
CA LEU A 390 -17.55 -11.35 13.64
C LEU A 390 -17.92 -9.93 14.11
N LEU A 391 -19.21 -9.57 14.04
CA LEU A 391 -19.66 -8.23 14.40
C LEU A 391 -19.69 -7.96 15.91
N ALA A 392 -19.74 -9.00 16.76
CA ALA A 392 -19.69 -8.85 18.21
C ALA A 392 -18.45 -8.08 18.69
N GLN A 393 -17.33 -8.16 17.95
CA GLN A 393 -16.12 -7.39 18.26
C GLN A 393 -16.31 -5.86 18.14
N LEU A 394 -17.32 -5.41 17.40
CA LEU A 394 -17.67 -3.98 17.33
C LEU A 394 -18.53 -3.52 18.50
N GLU A 395 -19.22 -4.43 19.21
CA GLU A 395 -20.06 -4.06 20.35
C GLU A 395 -19.21 -3.62 21.55
N ASP A 396 -18.04 -4.25 21.71
CA ASP A 396 -17.07 -3.94 22.76
C ASP A 396 -16.06 -2.84 22.34
N PHE A 397 -16.17 -2.32 21.11
CA PHE A 397 -15.24 -1.33 20.58
C PHE A 397 -15.71 0.10 20.92
N GLU A 398 -14.93 0.80 21.74
CA GLU A 398 -15.07 2.24 21.94
C GLU A 398 -14.17 2.98 20.95
N GLU A 399 -14.74 3.91 20.18
CA GLU A 399 -13.97 4.73 19.25
C GLU A 399 -13.02 5.66 20.02
N GLU A 400 -11.76 5.24 20.16
CA GLU A 400 -10.67 6.13 20.59
C GLU A 400 -10.38 7.14 19.48
N ASN A 401 -10.43 8.44 19.82
CA ASN A 401 -10.25 9.53 18.88
C ASN A 401 -8.77 9.91 18.66
N GLU A 402 -7.84 9.34 19.43
CA GLU A 402 -6.41 9.66 19.36
C GLU A 402 -5.75 8.76 18.31
N GLU A 403 -5.69 9.29 17.09
CA GLU A 403 -4.83 8.77 16.02
C GLU A 403 -3.43 9.35 16.26
N ASP A 404 -2.47 8.52 16.70
CA ASP A 404 -1.05 8.90 16.81
C ASP A 404 -0.52 9.32 15.43
N SER A 405 -0.71 10.59 15.11
CA SER A 405 -0.40 11.13 13.79
C SER A 405 1.05 11.53 13.74
N LEU A 406 1.74 11.08 12.68
CA LEU A 406 3.10 11.51 12.39
C LEU A 406 3.23 13.04 12.31
N ASP A 407 2.14 13.74 12.01
CA ASP A 407 2.09 15.20 11.86
C ASP A 407 2.17 15.97 13.19
N GLU A 408 2.01 15.29 14.34
CA GLU A 408 2.18 15.93 15.65
C GLU A 408 3.63 16.24 15.98
N TYR A 409 4.55 15.50 15.35
CA TYR A 409 5.98 15.70 15.51
C TYR A 409 6.50 16.77 14.56
N THR A 410 7.33 17.67 15.09
CA THR A 410 8.01 18.72 14.30
C THR A 410 9.51 18.48 14.15
N ASP A 411 10.08 17.62 14.99
CA ASP A 411 11.49 17.24 14.96
C ASP A 411 11.72 16.11 13.94
N GLU A 412 12.58 16.38 12.97
CA GLU A 412 12.90 15.45 11.88
C GLU A 412 13.60 14.18 12.37
N ASP A 413 14.45 14.27 13.40
CA ASP A 413 15.17 13.12 13.94
C ASP A 413 14.20 12.17 14.67
N VAL A 414 13.19 12.74 15.34
CA VAL A 414 12.12 11.98 15.99
C VAL A 414 11.25 11.28 14.95
N ILE A 415 10.85 11.99 13.89
CA ILE A 415 10.05 11.43 12.78
C ILE A 415 10.81 10.28 12.11
N GLU A 416 12.12 10.46 11.83
CA GLU A 416 12.93 9.42 11.19
C GLU A 416 13.09 8.18 12.09
N SER A 417 13.33 8.38 13.38
CA SER A 417 13.40 7.29 14.37
C SER A 417 12.08 6.51 14.44
N LEU A 418 10.95 7.22 14.53
CA LEU A 418 9.62 6.62 14.58
C LEU A 418 9.31 5.84 13.28
N CYS A 419 9.56 6.43 12.12
CA CYS A 419 9.34 5.75 10.83
C CYS A 419 10.25 4.52 10.67
N THR A 420 11.44 4.54 11.24
CA THR A 420 12.34 3.38 11.26
C THR A 420 11.82 2.28 12.18
N ALA A 421 11.32 2.64 13.36
CA ALA A 421 10.68 1.69 14.26
C ALA A 421 9.44 1.04 13.62
N LEU A 422 8.56 1.85 13.02
CA LEU A 422 7.38 1.38 12.29
C LEU A 422 7.77 0.47 11.11
N ALA A 423 8.77 0.85 10.32
CA ALA A 423 9.27 0.00 9.24
C ALA A 423 9.79 -1.35 9.77
N ASN A 424 10.48 -1.38 10.91
CA ASN A 424 10.92 -2.62 11.56
C ASN A 424 9.74 -3.47 12.04
N THR A 425 8.67 -2.86 12.57
CA THR A 425 7.42 -3.55 12.92
C THR A 425 6.83 -4.23 11.69
N VAL A 426 6.74 -3.54 10.55
CA VAL A 426 6.24 -4.13 9.30
C VAL A 426 7.14 -5.28 8.84
N LEU A 427 8.47 -5.09 8.85
CA LEU A 427 9.45 -6.10 8.47
C LEU A 427 9.47 -7.34 9.39
N SER A 428 8.89 -7.27 10.59
CA SER A 428 8.83 -8.41 11.51
C SER A 428 7.94 -9.56 11.00
N SER A 429 7.00 -9.26 10.09
CA SER A 429 6.10 -10.25 9.50
C SER A 429 6.44 -10.51 8.03
N VAL A 430 6.19 -11.74 7.56
CA VAL A 430 6.40 -12.10 6.15
C VAL A 430 5.50 -11.27 5.21
N GLN A 431 4.25 -11.03 5.63
CA GLN A 431 3.30 -10.20 4.87
C GLN A 431 3.78 -8.75 4.77
N GLY A 432 4.32 -8.20 5.86
CA GLY A 432 4.83 -6.84 5.89
C GLY A 432 6.14 -6.67 5.11
N GLN A 433 7.06 -7.64 5.16
CA GLN A 433 8.25 -7.65 4.31
C GLN A 433 7.86 -7.55 2.83
N HIS A 434 6.89 -8.36 2.41
CA HIS A 434 6.39 -8.33 1.06
C HIS A 434 5.69 -7.00 0.72
N ALA A 435 4.86 -6.47 1.62
CA ALA A 435 4.17 -5.21 1.42
C ALA A 435 5.15 -4.05 1.18
N LEU A 436 6.24 -4.01 1.95
CA LEU A 436 7.28 -3.00 1.79
C LEU A 436 8.07 -3.15 0.47
N VAL A 437 8.32 -4.38 0.02
CA VAL A 437 8.98 -4.65 -1.26
C VAL A 437 8.10 -4.26 -2.46
N VAL A 438 6.80 -4.53 -2.41
CA VAL A 438 5.85 -4.15 -3.48
C VAL A 438 5.58 -2.64 -3.51
N SER A 439 5.72 -1.97 -2.37
CA SER A 439 5.52 -0.52 -2.27
C SER A 439 6.76 0.29 -2.67
N HIS A 440 7.94 -0.34 -2.76
CA HIS A 440 9.17 0.23 -3.32
C HIS A 440 9.13 0.13 -4.84
#